data_AF-A0A679JNY4-F1
#
_entry.id   AF-A0A679JNY4-F1
#
_cell.length_a   1.000
_cell.length_b   1.000
_cell.length_c   1.000
_cell.angle_alpha   90.00
_cell.angle_beta   90.00
_cell.angle_gamma   90.00
#
_symmetry.space_group_name_H-M   'P 1'
#
loop_
_entity.id
_entity.type
_entity.pdbx_description
1 polymer ?
#
loop_
_entity_poly.entity_id
_entity_poly.type
_entity_poly.pdbx_seq_one_letter_code
_entity_poly.pdbx_strand_id
1 'polypeptide(L)'
;MATICVHRAEAASVKIAGQSMSCGSTPVFSDSSLPMEGRFVPGRGIYINHTLMQKQPAAVRMFVFKHECAHKSVGGNELAADCGAAQAGAREKWLTPAGVDTVCKALAGERAGGGYPSGAARCANIRKCYTNSSEKIVFEKSNTQKASGSGHLRSGY
;
A
#
# COMPACT_ATOMS: atom_id res chain seq x y z
N MET A 1 -23.08 3.87 38.08
CA MET A 1 -21.87 3.34 37.41
C MET A 1 -22.10 3.47 35.91
N ALA A 2 -21.51 4.50 35.29
CA ALA A 2 -21.72 4.79 33.87
C ALA A 2 -20.98 3.75 33.02
N THR A 3 -21.72 3.04 32.17
CA THR A 3 -21.17 2.16 31.15
C THR A 3 -20.34 3.01 30.18
N ILE A 4 -19.02 2.88 30.25
CA ILE A 4 -18.10 3.44 29.26
C ILE A 4 -18.35 2.65 27.97
N CYS A 5 -19.07 3.25 27.02
CA CYS A 5 -19.17 2.76 25.65
C CYS A 5 -17.81 2.92 24.96
N VAL A 6 -16.88 2.03 25.26
CA VAL A 6 -15.70 1.82 24.42
C VAL A 6 -16.25 1.34 23.09
N HIS A 7 -16.19 2.20 22.07
CA HIS A 7 -16.51 1.81 20.70
C HIS A 7 -15.49 0.74 20.32
N ARG A 8 -15.90 -0.52 20.49
CA ARG A 8 -15.12 -1.69 20.15
C ARG A 8 -15.02 -1.68 18.64
N ALA A 9 -13.89 -1.20 18.12
CA ALA A 9 -13.54 -1.45 16.74
C ALA A 9 -13.45 -2.97 16.60
N GLU A 10 -14.47 -3.59 16.01
CA GLU A 10 -14.46 -5.01 15.72
C GLU A 10 -13.45 -5.26 14.60
N ALA A 11 -12.74 -6.40 14.68
CA ALA A 11 -11.88 -6.86 13.60
C ALA A 11 -12.77 -7.27 12.41
N ALA A 12 -13.23 -6.27 11.66
CA ALA A 12 -14.05 -6.46 10.49
C ALA A 12 -13.15 -6.51 9.27
N SER A 13 -13.41 -7.45 8.36
CA SER A 13 -12.73 -7.49 7.07
C SER A 13 -13.02 -6.20 6.30
N VAL A 14 -12.05 -5.30 6.24
CA VAL A 14 -12.14 -4.08 5.45
C VAL A 14 -12.19 -4.49 3.97
N LYS A 15 -13.27 -4.14 3.27
CA LYS A 15 -13.37 -4.37 1.82
C LYS A 15 -12.90 -3.15 1.04
N ILE A 16 -11.94 -3.34 0.15
CA ILE A 16 -11.53 -2.35 -0.86
C ILE A 16 -11.88 -2.91 -2.23
N ALA A 17 -12.70 -2.19 -2.99
CA ALA A 17 -13.23 -2.65 -4.28
C ALA A 17 -13.89 -4.04 -4.22
N GLY A 18 -14.59 -4.35 -3.12
CA GLY A 18 -15.24 -5.65 -2.91
C GLY A 18 -14.32 -6.78 -2.43
N GLN A 19 -13.00 -6.56 -2.41
CA GLN A 19 -12.02 -7.52 -1.93
C GLN A 19 -11.75 -7.31 -0.44
N SER A 20 -11.85 -8.38 0.35
CA SER A 20 -11.45 -8.36 1.75
C SER A 20 -9.94 -8.20 1.86
N MET A 21 -9.50 -7.16 2.54
CA MET A 21 -8.10 -6.82 2.69
C MET A 21 -7.50 -7.51 3.90
N SER A 22 -6.25 -7.98 3.77
CA SER A 22 -5.49 -8.60 4.86
C SER A 22 -4.04 -8.10 4.87
N CYS A 23 -3.43 -8.09 6.05
CA CYS A 23 -2.04 -7.68 6.25
C CYS A 23 -1.25 -8.76 7.03
N GLY A 24 -1.36 -10.02 6.59
CA GLY A 24 -0.81 -11.14 7.34
C GLY A 24 -1.56 -11.33 8.66
N SER A 25 -0.83 -11.47 9.78
CA SER A 25 -1.41 -11.61 11.12
C SER A 25 -1.83 -10.28 11.76
N THR A 26 -1.56 -9.14 11.12
CA THR A 26 -1.93 -7.82 11.65
C THR A 26 -3.45 -7.64 11.60
N PRO A 27 -4.12 -7.40 12.75
CA PRO A 27 -5.55 -7.14 12.78
C PRO A 27 -5.90 -5.88 11.99
N VAL A 28 -7.05 -5.92 11.32
CA VAL A 28 -7.61 -4.77 10.58
C VAL A 28 -8.98 -4.46 11.16
N PHE A 29 -9.19 -3.18 11.48
CA PHE A 29 -10.39 -2.66 12.11
C PHE A 29 -11.04 -1.61 11.23
N SER A 30 -12.37 -1.62 11.20
CA SER A 30 -13.18 -0.55 10.62
C SER A 30 -13.47 0.50 11.70
N ASP A 31 -13.04 1.74 11.49
CA ASP A 31 -13.30 2.87 12.39
C ASP A 31 -13.66 4.13 11.58
N SER A 32 -14.96 4.42 11.49
CA SER A 32 -15.46 5.59 10.76
C SER A 32 -15.29 6.91 11.52
N SER A 33 -14.86 6.88 12.78
CA SER A 33 -14.58 8.08 13.60
C SER A 33 -13.16 8.61 13.39
N LEU A 34 -12.28 7.82 12.76
CA LEU A 34 -10.91 8.21 12.46
C LEU A 34 -10.91 9.44 11.52
N PRO A 35 -10.19 10.54 11.82
CA PRO A 35 -10.22 11.75 11.02
C PRO A 35 -9.45 11.66 9.69
N MET A 36 -8.95 10.47 9.36
CA MET A 36 -8.14 10.17 8.18
C MET A 36 -8.52 8.79 7.63
N GLU A 37 -8.14 8.50 6.39
CA GLU A 37 -8.51 7.28 5.68
C GLU A 37 -8.00 6.00 6.35
N GLY A 38 -6.81 6.05 6.93
CA GLY A 38 -6.15 4.91 7.55
C GLY A 38 -5.14 5.31 8.61
N ARG A 39 -4.86 4.38 9.53
CA ARG A 39 -3.79 4.52 10.53
C ARG A 39 -3.31 3.17 11.02
N PHE A 40 -2.01 2.98 11.02
CA PHE A 40 -1.33 1.91 11.75
C PHE A 40 -1.08 2.32 13.20
N VAL A 41 -1.44 1.44 14.13
CA VAL A 41 -1.20 1.60 15.57
C VAL A 41 -0.29 0.46 16.03
N PRO A 42 0.97 0.74 16.40
CA PRO A 42 1.92 -0.28 16.86
C PRO A 42 1.34 -1.16 17.97
N GLY A 43 1.51 -2.47 17.82
CA GLY A 43 1.00 -3.47 18.78
C GLY A 43 -0.52 -3.69 18.76
N ARG A 44 -1.30 -2.90 18.00
CA ARG A 44 -2.76 -3.03 17.94
C ARG A 44 -3.25 -3.46 16.55
N GLY A 45 -2.83 -2.80 15.48
CA GLY A 45 -3.26 -3.14 14.12
C GLY A 45 -3.52 -1.92 13.25
N ILE A 46 -4.26 -2.15 12.15
CA ILE A 46 -4.61 -1.13 11.16
C ILE A 46 -6.06 -0.71 11.38
N TYR A 47 -6.32 0.60 11.41
CA TYR A 47 -7.64 1.19 11.51
C TYR A 47 -7.95 1.90 10.20
N ILE A 48 -9.11 1.63 9.62
CA ILE A 48 -9.53 2.19 8.33
C ILE A 48 -10.85 2.92 8.49
N ASN A 49 -10.90 4.17 8.01
CA ASN A 49 -12.15 4.90 7.86
C ASN A 49 -12.82 4.54 6.53
N HIS A 50 -13.80 3.66 6.57
CA HIS A 50 -14.56 3.24 5.39
C HIS A 50 -15.26 4.40 4.68
N THR A 51 -15.81 5.36 5.43
CA THR A 51 -16.55 6.50 4.88
C THR A 51 -15.63 7.43 4.07
N LEU A 52 -14.42 7.70 4.57
CA LEU A 52 -13.43 8.49 3.84
C LEU A 52 -12.86 7.70 2.65
N MET A 53 -12.54 6.42 2.86
CA MET A 53 -12.04 5.55 1.80
C MET A 53 -13.02 5.42 0.63
N GLN A 54 -14.33 5.37 0.86
CA GLN A 54 -15.33 5.29 -0.21
C GLN A 54 -15.34 6.51 -1.14
N LYS A 55 -14.86 7.67 -0.68
CA LYS A 55 -14.73 8.89 -1.50
C LYS A 55 -13.49 8.89 -2.38
N GLN A 56 -12.56 7.96 -2.12
CA GLN A 56 -11.28 7.91 -2.80
C GLN A 56 -11.32 6.99 -4.04
N PRO A 57 -10.56 7.32 -5.11
CA PRO A 57 -10.36 6.42 -6.24
C PRO A 57 -9.84 5.04 -5.80
N ALA A 58 -10.09 4.00 -6.60
CA ALA A 58 -9.72 2.62 -6.24
C ALA A 58 -8.22 2.47 -5.95
N ALA A 59 -7.36 3.11 -6.76
CA ALA A 59 -5.91 3.10 -6.57
C ALA A 59 -5.51 3.73 -5.22
N VAL A 60 -6.14 4.85 -4.83
CA VAL A 60 -5.86 5.54 -3.56
C VAL A 60 -6.27 4.69 -2.37
N ARG A 61 -7.47 4.08 -2.43
CA ARG A 61 -7.92 3.15 -1.38
C ARG A 61 -6.92 2.02 -1.17
N MET A 62 -6.55 1.34 -2.25
CA MET A 62 -5.60 0.23 -2.16
C MET A 62 -4.23 0.69 -1.65
N PHE A 63 -3.78 1.87 -2.10
CA PHE A 63 -2.53 2.46 -1.67
C PHE A 63 -2.51 2.76 -0.18
N VAL A 64 -3.54 3.44 0.36
CA VAL A 64 -3.66 3.72 1.80
C VAL A 64 -3.56 2.43 2.62
N PHE A 65 -4.33 1.40 2.25
CA PHE A 65 -4.27 0.14 3.01
C PHE A 65 -2.87 -0.51 2.97
N LYS A 66 -2.23 -0.56 1.79
CA LYS A 66 -0.90 -1.13 1.65
C LYS A 66 0.16 -0.29 2.36
N HIS A 67 -0.02 1.02 2.44
CA HIS A 67 0.81 1.95 3.21
C HIS A 67 0.70 1.65 4.71
N GLU A 68 -0.51 1.58 5.26
CA GLU A 68 -0.72 1.21 6.67
C GLU A 68 -0.16 -0.18 6.99
N CYS A 69 -0.27 -1.11 6.04
CA CYS A 69 0.32 -2.44 6.19
C CYS A 69 1.86 -2.41 6.18
N ALA A 70 2.49 -1.51 5.43
CA ALA A 70 3.93 -1.38 5.36
C ALA A 70 4.53 -0.86 6.68
N HIS A 71 3.80 -0.03 7.43
CA HIS A 71 4.23 0.45 8.76
C HIS A 71 4.57 -0.68 9.75
N LYS A 72 4.01 -1.89 9.58
CA LYS A 72 4.39 -3.05 10.41
C LYS A 72 5.88 -3.38 10.34
N SER A 73 6.51 -3.10 9.20
CA SER A 73 7.91 -3.45 8.92
C SER A 73 8.84 -2.25 9.07
N VAL A 74 8.33 -1.03 8.86
CA VAL A 74 9.16 0.19 8.81
C VAL A 74 8.92 1.14 9.98
N GLY A 75 8.00 0.80 10.90
CA GLY A 75 7.61 1.68 11.99
C GLY A 75 7.02 2.99 11.46
N GLY A 76 7.26 4.10 12.16
CA GLY A 76 6.75 5.44 11.78
C GLY A 76 7.45 6.11 10.59
N ASN A 77 8.17 5.38 9.75
CA ASN A 77 8.83 5.96 8.58
C ASN A 77 7.86 6.02 7.38
N GLU A 78 7.22 7.18 7.22
CA GLU A 78 6.25 7.48 6.15
C GLU A 78 6.79 7.21 4.74
N LEU A 79 8.03 7.64 4.43
CA LEU A 79 8.61 7.43 3.10
C LEU A 79 8.92 5.95 2.84
N ALA A 80 9.32 5.21 3.87
CA ALA A 80 9.52 3.77 3.74
C ALA A 80 8.17 3.04 3.58
N ALA A 81 7.11 3.50 4.24
CA ALA A 81 5.77 2.94 4.11
C ALA A 81 5.17 3.21 2.71
N ASP A 82 5.31 4.43 2.21
CA ASP A 82 5.00 4.81 0.83
C ASP A 82 5.73 3.92 -0.18
N CYS A 83 7.02 3.69 0.05
CA CYS A 83 7.82 2.82 -0.80
C CYS A 83 7.34 1.37 -0.76
N GLY A 84 7.01 0.86 0.43
CA GLY A 84 6.46 -0.49 0.61
C GLY A 84 5.15 -0.68 -0.16
N ALA A 85 4.23 0.29 -0.06
CA ALA A 85 2.97 0.28 -0.80
C ALA A 85 3.18 0.34 -2.32
N ALA A 86 4.06 1.23 -2.79
CA ALA A 86 4.37 1.38 -4.22
C ALA A 86 4.99 0.10 -4.81
N GLN A 87 5.95 -0.50 -4.10
CA GLN A 87 6.57 -1.75 -4.53
C GLN A 87 5.60 -2.92 -4.52
N ALA A 88 4.74 -3.02 -3.50
CA ALA A 88 3.66 -4.01 -3.47
C ALA A 88 2.71 -3.83 -4.65
N GLY A 89 2.35 -2.58 -4.97
CA GLY A 89 1.54 -2.22 -6.14
C GLY A 89 2.11 -2.68 -7.46
N ALA A 90 3.42 -2.47 -7.67
CA ALA A 90 4.11 -2.95 -8.86
C ALA A 90 4.16 -4.49 -8.93
N ARG A 91 4.52 -5.16 -7.81
CA ARG A 91 4.63 -6.62 -7.74
C ARG A 91 3.31 -7.33 -7.94
N GLU A 92 2.25 -6.84 -7.32
CA GLU A 92 0.90 -7.40 -7.37
C GLU A 92 0.09 -6.89 -8.58
N LYS A 93 0.65 -5.94 -9.36
CA LYS A 93 0.07 -5.37 -10.59
C LYS A 93 -1.28 -4.66 -10.43
N TRP A 94 -1.67 -4.29 -9.21
CA TRP A 94 -2.87 -3.47 -8.99
C TRP A 94 -2.59 -1.97 -9.18
N LEU A 95 -1.34 -1.55 -9.01
CA LEU A 95 -0.92 -0.17 -9.21
C LEU A 95 -0.31 -0.01 -10.61
N THR A 96 -0.77 1.00 -11.34
CA THR A 96 -0.28 1.37 -12.68
C THR A 96 0.38 2.75 -12.62
N PRO A 97 1.08 3.20 -13.68
CA PRO A 97 1.60 4.57 -13.73
C PRO A 97 0.50 5.63 -13.53
N ALA A 98 -0.66 5.46 -14.18
CA ALA A 98 -1.81 6.35 -13.96
C ALA A 98 -2.39 6.26 -12.54
N GLY A 99 -2.31 5.08 -11.92
CA GLY A 99 -2.65 4.88 -10.52
C GLY A 99 -1.71 5.64 -9.58
N VAL A 100 -0.40 5.64 -9.85
CA VAL A 100 0.58 6.44 -9.12
C VAL A 100 0.26 7.93 -9.22
N ASP A 101 -0.07 8.42 -10.41
CA ASP A 101 -0.46 9.83 -10.59
C ASP A 101 -1.74 10.16 -9.81
N THR A 102 -2.69 9.23 -9.76
CA THR A 102 -3.92 9.38 -8.97
C THR A 102 -3.62 9.47 -7.47
N VAL A 103 -2.71 8.64 -6.97
CA VAL A 103 -2.23 8.71 -5.57
C VAL A 103 -1.51 10.03 -5.30
N CYS A 104 -0.59 10.42 -6.17
CA CYS A 104 0.12 11.69 -6.07
C CYS A 104 -0.82 12.90 -6.05
N LYS A 105 -1.91 12.86 -6.84
CA LYS A 105 -2.94 13.90 -6.83
C LYS A 105 -3.69 13.95 -5.50
N ALA A 106 -3.95 12.81 -4.87
CA ALA A 106 -4.61 12.76 -3.56
C ALA A 106 -3.72 13.36 -2.45
N LEU A 107 -2.40 13.19 -2.54
CA LEU A 107 -1.42 13.79 -1.63
C LEU A 107 -1.15 15.27 -1.92
N ALA A 108 -1.66 15.80 -3.04
CA ALA A 108 -1.36 17.16 -3.45
C ALA A 108 -1.93 18.17 -2.43
N GLY A 109 -1.08 19.06 -1.94
CA GLY A 109 -1.45 20.08 -0.95
C GLY A 109 -1.19 19.69 0.51
N GLU A 110 -0.81 18.43 0.78
CA GLU A 110 -0.30 18.04 2.11
C GLU A 110 1.02 18.77 2.41
N ARG A 111 0.98 19.66 3.40
CA ARG A 111 2.16 20.39 3.89
C ARG A 111 2.98 19.48 4.80
N ALA A 112 4.30 19.64 4.79
CA ALA A 112 5.15 19.01 5.79
C ALA A 112 4.82 19.58 7.18
N GLY A 113 4.92 18.76 8.23
CA GLY A 113 4.69 19.21 9.60
C GLY A 113 4.64 18.05 10.59
N GLY A 114 4.97 18.30 11.86
CA GLY A 114 4.84 17.31 12.93
C GLY A 114 5.62 16.00 12.71
N GLY A 115 6.72 16.04 11.94
CA GLY A 115 7.49 14.85 11.55
C GLY A 115 7.05 14.17 10.24
N TYR A 116 5.96 14.64 9.63
CA TYR A 116 5.45 14.10 8.36
C TYR A 116 6.07 14.84 7.15
N PRO A 117 6.54 14.09 6.12
CA PRO A 117 6.99 14.68 4.86
C PRO A 117 5.84 15.37 4.11
N SER A 118 6.16 16.35 3.26
CA SER A 118 5.16 16.96 2.38
C SER A 118 4.63 15.97 1.35
N GLY A 119 3.41 16.19 0.86
CA GLY A 119 2.83 15.38 -0.21
C GLY A 119 3.68 15.36 -1.49
N ALA A 120 4.40 16.46 -1.78
CA ALA A 120 5.35 16.51 -2.89
C ALA A 120 6.55 15.56 -2.68
N ALA A 121 7.13 15.53 -1.48
CA ALA A 121 8.23 14.62 -1.16
C ALA A 121 7.77 13.15 -1.19
N ARG A 122 6.58 12.87 -0.63
CA ARG A 122 5.94 11.56 -0.67
C ARG A 122 5.71 11.10 -2.10
N CYS A 123 5.07 11.92 -2.95
CA CYS A 123 4.83 11.59 -4.35
C CYS A 123 6.13 11.30 -5.13
N ALA A 124 7.17 12.11 -4.96
CA ALA A 124 8.46 11.87 -5.61
C ALA A 124 9.05 10.51 -5.20
N ASN A 125 8.95 10.16 -3.92
CA ASN A 125 9.39 8.87 -3.39
C ASN A 125 8.55 7.70 -3.93
N ILE A 126 7.22 7.84 -3.97
CA ILE A 126 6.30 6.82 -4.51
C ILE A 126 6.65 6.50 -5.96
N ARG A 127 6.81 7.53 -6.80
CA ARG A 127 7.18 7.38 -8.22
C ARG A 127 8.49 6.61 -8.36
N LYS A 128 9.53 7.01 -7.63
CA LYS A 128 10.83 6.34 -7.64
C LYS A 128 10.71 4.87 -7.24
N CYS A 129 10.02 4.56 -6.15
CA CYS A 129 9.89 3.20 -5.64
C CYS A 129 9.07 2.29 -6.58
N TYR A 130 8.00 2.82 -7.18
CA TYR A 130 7.21 2.10 -8.16
C TYR A 130 8.03 1.75 -9.42
N THR A 131 8.74 2.73 -9.99
CA THR A 131 9.56 2.53 -11.19
C THR A 131 10.66 1.51 -10.94
N ASN A 132 11.44 1.68 -9.87
CA ASN A 132 12.51 0.75 -9.52
C ASN A 132 11.99 -0.68 -9.33
N SER A 133 10.82 -0.84 -8.71
CA SER A 133 10.22 -2.17 -8.52
C SER A 133 9.75 -2.76 -9.86
N SER A 134 9.16 -1.95 -10.72
CA SER A 134 8.66 -2.39 -12.03
C SER A 134 9.80 -2.84 -12.93
N GLU A 135 10.90 -2.09 -12.96
CA GLU A 135 12.11 -2.43 -13.74
C GLU A 135 12.74 -3.73 -13.26
N LYS A 136 12.86 -3.93 -11.93
CA LYS A 136 13.37 -5.19 -11.36
C LYS A 136 12.53 -6.40 -11.79
N ILE A 137 11.21 -6.28 -11.76
CA ILE A 137 10.29 -7.34 -12.20
C ILE A 137 10.49 -7.66 -13.69
N VAL A 138 10.72 -6.65 -14.54
CA VAL A 138 10.99 -6.86 -15.97
C VAL A 138 12.34 -7.56 -16.15
N PHE A 139 13.39 -7.10 -15.47
CA PHE A 139 14.72 -7.69 -15.54
C PHE A 139 14.73 -9.17 -15.11
N GLU A 140 14.08 -9.48 -13.98
CA GLU A 140 13.96 -10.85 -13.46
C GLU A 140 13.26 -11.77 -14.47
N LYS A 141 12.16 -11.33 -15.07
CA LYS A 141 11.44 -12.11 -16.09
C LYS A 141 12.30 -12.41 -17.32
N SER A 142 13.01 -11.39 -17.83
CA SER A 142 13.92 -11.55 -18.98
C SER A 142 15.04 -12.56 -18.67
N ASN A 143 15.56 -12.55 -17.45
CA ASN A 143 16.62 -13.48 -17.04
C ASN A 143 16.10 -14.92 -16.88
N THR A 144 14.91 -15.11 -16.29
CA THR A 144 14.27 -16.44 -16.19
C THR A 144 13.93 -17.02 -17.56
N GLN A 145 13.45 -16.21 -18.50
CA GLN A 145 13.16 -16.65 -19.87
C GLN A 145 14.43 -17.09 -20.62
N LYS A 146 15.55 -16.37 -20.42
CA LYS A 146 16.84 -16.74 -21.00
C LYS A 146 17.38 -18.06 -20.42
N ALA A 147 17.16 -18.32 -19.13
CA ALA A 147 17.56 -19.57 -18.49
C ALA A 147 16.72 -20.78 -18.94
N SER A 148 15.41 -20.61 -19.18
CA SER A 148 14.54 -21.69 -19.67
C SER A 148 14.69 -21.97 -21.18
N GLY A 149 15.30 -21.08 -21.96
CA GLY A 149 15.50 -21.24 -23.42
C GLY A 149 16.73 -22.04 -23.86
N SER A 150 17.61 -22.45 -22.94
CA SER A 150 18.88 -23.14 -23.26
C SER A 150 18.78 -24.67 -23.20
N GLY A 151 17.66 -25.24 -23.65
CA GLY A 151 17.37 -26.68 -23.66
C GLY A 151 16.99 -27.22 -25.04
N HIS A 152 17.81 -27.00 -26.07
CA HIS A 152 17.69 -27.73 -27.34
C HIS A 152 19.08 -28.12 -27.86
N LEU A 153 19.71 -29.09 -27.20
CA LEU A 153 20.76 -29.90 -27.81
C LEU A 153 20.10 -30.75 -28.89
N ARG A 154 20.18 -30.31 -30.16
CA ARG A 154 20.00 -31.21 -31.31
C ARG A 154 21.16 -32.21 -31.27
N SER A 155 20.88 -33.40 -30.74
CA SER A 155 21.71 -34.57 -31.00
C SER A 155 21.43 -34.98 -32.44
N GLY A 156 22.37 -34.67 -33.32
CA GLY A 156 22.41 -35.27 -34.65
C GLY A 156 22.95 -36.68 -34.53
N TYR A 157 22.26 -37.62 -35.17
CA TYR A 157 22.79 -38.75 -35.94
C TYR A 157 21.73 -39.15 -36.96
#